data_AF-A0A6G1X1B6-F1
#
_entry.id   AF-A0A6G1X1B6-F1
#
_cell.length_a   1.000
_cell.length_b   1.000
_cell.length_c   1.000
_cell.angle_alpha   90.00
_cell.angle_beta   90.00
_cell.angle_gamma   90.00
#
_symmetry.space_group_name_H-M   'P 1'
#
loop_
_entity.id
_entity.type
_entity.pdbx_description
1 polymer ?
#
loop_
_entity_poly.entity_id
_entity_poly.type
_entity_poly.pdbx_seq_one_letter_code
_entity_poly.pdbx_strand_id
1 'polypeptide(L)'
;MVDPCYLRRFAGAEPIIVKLLVEPREHKLIGGQVLGTEGAAERANLLALAIQKGMTAEELARIEYCYAPPVCDCIEPLVVAAEALLRKLK
;
A
#
# COMPACT_ATOMS: atom_id res chain seq x y z
N MET A 1 -8.26 -2.36 11.10
CA MET A 1 -8.90 -2.24 9.79
C MET A 1 -8.80 -0.76 9.43
N VAL A 2 -7.94 -0.40 8.49
CA VAL A 2 -7.80 1.00 8.03
C VAL A 2 -8.88 1.27 6.99
N ASP A 3 -9.41 2.48 6.97
CA ASP A 3 -10.43 2.92 6.03
C ASP A 3 -9.99 2.65 4.57
N PRO A 4 -10.91 2.20 3.68
CA PRO A 4 -10.58 1.90 2.31
C PRO A 4 -10.02 3.14 1.59
N CYS A 5 -8.90 2.97 0.88
CA CYS A 5 -8.33 4.03 0.06
C CYS A 5 -9.21 4.16 -1.19
N TYR A 6 -9.97 5.24 -1.29
CA TYR A 6 -10.80 5.54 -2.45
C TYR A 6 -9.95 6.14 -3.58
N LEU A 7 -10.07 5.58 -4.78
CA LEU A 7 -9.77 6.24 -6.06
C LEU A 7 -10.77 7.40 -6.24
N ARG A 8 -10.60 8.49 -5.49
CA ARG A 8 -11.66 9.50 -5.28
C ARG A 8 -11.98 10.35 -6.53
N ARG A 9 -11.20 10.22 -7.61
CA ARG A 9 -11.25 11.14 -8.76
C ARG A 9 -11.72 10.51 -10.07
N PHE A 10 -12.03 9.22 -10.09
CA PHE A 10 -12.54 8.53 -11.27
C PHE A 10 -13.95 7.98 -11.02
N ALA A 11 -14.88 8.23 -11.96
CA ALA A 11 -16.25 7.72 -11.85
C ALA A 11 -16.25 6.20 -12.01
N GLY A 12 -16.72 5.47 -11.00
CA GLY A 12 -16.77 4.00 -11.00
C GLY A 12 -15.63 3.32 -10.23
N ALA A 13 -14.80 4.08 -9.50
CA ALA A 13 -13.68 3.49 -8.81
C ALA A 13 -14.08 2.78 -7.51
N GLU A 14 -13.58 1.56 -7.33
CA GLU A 14 -13.86 0.73 -6.17
C GLU A 14 -12.78 0.84 -5.08
N PRO A 15 -13.13 0.59 -3.81
CA PRO A 15 -12.19 0.70 -2.71
C PRO A 15 -11.09 -0.37 -2.76
N ILE A 16 -9.85 0.04 -2.50
CA ILE A 16 -8.72 -0.86 -2.23
C ILE A 16 -8.45 -0.89 -0.73
N ILE A 17 -8.38 -2.09 -0.16
CA ILE A 17 -8.06 -2.33 1.25
C ILE A 17 -6.68 -2.96 1.33
N VAL A 18 -5.80 -2.34 2.12
CA VAL A 18 -4.44 -2.82 2.33
C VAL A 18 -4.22 -3.14 3.81
N LYS A 19 -3.60 -4.28 4.07
CA LYS A 19 -3.04 -4.64 5.38
C LYS A 19 -1.55 -4.93 5.20
N LEU A 20 -0.72 -4.33 6.04
CA LEU A 20 0.72 -4.55 6.04
C LEU A 20 1.15 -5.26 7.33
N LEU A 21 2.19 -6.09 7.22
CA LEU A 21 2.82 -6.79 8.33
C LEU A 21 4.31 -6.44 8.32
N VAL A 22 4.83 -6.04 9.47
CA VAL A 22 6.25 -5.72 9.65
C VAL A 22 6.86 -6.43 10.84
N GLU A 23 8.16 -6.65 10.77
CA GLU A 23 8.99 -7.04 11.90
C GLU A 23 9.11 -5.86 12.90
N PRO A 24 8.94 -6.06 14.21
CA PRO A 24 8.71 -4.97 15.16
C PRO A 24 9.93 -4.12 15.51
N ARG A 25 11.17 -4.57 15.25
CA ARG A 25 12.37 -3.79 15.60
C ARG A 25 12.82 -2.87 14.48
N GLU A 26 12.98 -3.42 13.28
CA GLU A 26 13.51 -2.70 12.12
C GLU A 26 12.43 -2.32 11.11
N HIS A 27 11.15 -2.62 11.42
CA HIS A 27 9.99 -2.34 10.57
C HIS A 27 10.08 -2.91 9.15
N LYS A 28 10.86 -3.99 8.97
CA LYS A 28 10.97 -4.69 7.69
C LYS A 28 9.64 -5.30 7.29
N LEU A 29 9.23 -5.13 6.04
CA LEU A 29 8.05 -5.77 5.50
C LEU A 29 8.24 -7.29 5.51
N ILE A 30 7.32 -8.00 6.19
CA ILE A 30 7.29 -9.47 6.23
C ILE A 30 6.08 -10.05 5.49
N GLY A 31 5.12 -9.19 5.12
CA GLY A 31 3.92 -9.60 4.41
C GLY A 31 2.92 -8.47 4.23
N GLY A 32 1.87 -8.75 3.47
CA GLY A 32 0.74 -7.85 3.30
C GLY A 32 -0.43 -8.52 2.59
N GLN A 33 -1.57 -7.86 2.60
CA GLN A 33 -2.79 -8.27 1.92
C GLN A 33 -3.36 -7.06 1.18
N VAL A 34 -3.78 -7.27 -0.06
CA VAL A 34 -4.46 -6.27 -0.88
C VAL A 34 -5.78 -6.88 -1.33
N LEU A 35 -6.89 -6.20 -1.04
CA LEU A 35 -8.23 -6.59 -1.47
C LEU A 35 -8.83 -5.47 -2.31
N GLY A 36 -9.39 -5.83 -3.46
CA GLY A 36 -10.12 -4.96 -4.38
C GLY A 36 -10.30 -5.65 -5.73
N THR A 37 -11.15 -5.10 -6.58
CA THR A 37 -11.49 -5.66 -7.91
C THR A 37 -10.44 -5.33 -8.96
N GLU A 38 -10.03 -4.08 -9.08
CA GLU A 38 -9.02 -3.61 -10.03
C GLU A 38 -7.75 -3.11 -9.31
N GLY A 39 -6.56 -3.41 -9.87
CA GLY A 39 -5.30 -2.89 -9.34
C GLY A 39 -4.73 -3.63 -8.12
N ALA A 40 -5.42 -4.67 -7.62
CA ALA A 40 -4.98 -5.42 -6.44
C ALA A 40 -3.77 -6.34 -6.73
N ALA A 41 -3.75 -6.98 -7.91
CA ALA A 41 -2.69 -7.91 -8.30
C ALA A 41 -1.35 -7.19 -8.51
N GLU A 42 -1.37 -6.01 -9.11
CA GLU A 42 -0.20 -5.15 -9.35
C GLU A 42 0.43 -4.72 -8.03
N ARG A 43 -0.39 -4.34 -7.05
CA ARG A 43 0.05 -3.96 -5.71
C ARG A 43 0.57 -5.15 -4.92
N ALA A 44 -0.04 -6.32 -5.08
CA ALA A 44 0.48 -7.56 -4.50
C ALA A 44 1.88 -7.89 -5.06
N ASN A 45 2.09 -7.71 -6.37
CA ASN A 45 3.41 -7.88 -6.99
C ASN A 45 4.43 -6.85 -6.49
N LEU A 46 4.03 -5.58 -6.32
CA LEU A 46 4.90 -4.56 -5.74
C LEU A 46 5.30 -4.91 -4.30
N LEU A 47 4.36 -5.39 -3.48
CA LEU A 47 4.66 -5.87 -2.13
C LEU A 47 5.61 -7.06 -2.14
N ALA A 48 5.43 -8.02 -3.05
CA ALA A 48 6.34 -9.15 -3.19
C ALA A 48 7.78 -8.68 -3.51
N LEU A 49 7.93 -7.71 -4.41
CA LEU A 49 9.22 -7.10 -4.72
C LEU A 49 9.81 -6.33 -3.52
N ALA A 50 8.99 -5.55 -2.82
CA ALA A 50 9.42 -4.78 -1.64
C ALA A 50 9.93 -5.72 -0.53
N ILE A 51 9.20 -6.81 -0.26
CA ILE A 51 9.61 -7.85 0.69
C ILE A 51 10.91 -8.52 0.23
N GLN A 52 11.02 -8.87 -1.06
CA GLN A 52 12.24 -9.48 -1.62
C GLN A 52 13.46 -8.57 -1.46
N LYS A 53 13.27 -7.24 -1.53
CA LYS A 53 14.32 -6.25 -1.31
C LYS A 53 14.60 -5.93 0.16
N GLY A 54 13.83 -6.52 1.09
CA GLY A 54 13.98 -6.27 2.52
C GLY A 54 13.59 -4.85 2.93
N MET A 55 12.67 -4.24 2.19
CA MET A 55 12.24 -2.84 2.36
C MET A 55 11.52 -2.64 3.70
N THR A 56 11.72 -1.48 4.33
CA THR A 56 11.03 -1.11 5.59
C THR A 56 9.70 -0.40 5.33
N ALA A 57 8.85 -0.26 6.35
CA ALA A 57 7.62 0.54 6.26
C ALA A 57 7.89 2.02 5.97
N GLU A 58 8.98 2.59 6.48
CA GLU A 58 9.40 3.97 6.20
C GLU A 58 9.78 4.17 4.74
N GLU A 59 10.49 3.21 4.17
CA GLU A 59 10.83 3.21 2.75
C GLU A 59 9.56 3.03 1.90
N LEU A 60 8.67 2.11 2.29
CA LEU A 60 7.39 1.90 1.60
C LEU A 60 6.51 3.16 1.63
N ALA A 61 6.52 3.92 2.73
CA ALA A 61 5.80 5.19 2.84
C ALA A 61 6.37 6.31 1.96
N ARG A 62 7.55 6.11 1.35
CA ARG A 62 8.24 7.08 0.49
C ARG A 62 8.40 6.63 -0.95
N ILE A 63 7.80 5.49 -1.33
CA ILE A 63 7.87 5.04 -2.72
C ILE A 63 7.19 6.03 -3.64
N GLU A 64 7.75 6.19 -4.83
CA GLU A 64 7.08 6.90 -5.91
C GLU A 64 6.36 5.88 -6.80
N TYR A 65 5.04 6.02 -6.88
CA TYR A 65 4.21 5.25 -7.79
C TYR A 65 3.68 6.20 -8.87
N CYS A 66 3.63 5.71 -10.11
CA CYS A 66 3.15 6.53 -11.23
C CYS A 66 1.67 6.88 -11.03
N TYR A 67 1.34 8.17 -11.08
CA TYR A 67 -0.04 8.62 -11.14
C TYR A 67 -0.61 8.35 -12.54
N ALA A 68 -1.67 7.55 -12.60
CA ALA A 68 -2.41 7.29 -13.82
C ALA A 68 -3.89 7.10 -13.44
N PRO A 69 -4.79 8.08 -13.66
CA PRO A 69 -6.19 8.02 -13.21
C PRO A 69 -6.94 6.70 -13.44
N PRO A 70 -6.77 5.99 -14.58
CA PRO A 70 -7.46 4.71 -14.79
C PRO A 70 -6.84 3.51 -14.04
N VAL A 71 -5.67 3.66 -13.38
CA VAL A 71 -4.90 2.56 -12.78
C VAL A 71 -4.45 2.84 -11.33
N CYS A 72 -4.16 4.09 -11.00
CA CYS A 72 -3.64 4.52 -9.71
C CYS A 72 -4.02 5.96 -9.37
N ASP A 73 -4.43 6.19 -8.12
CA ASP A 73 -4.73 7.52 -7.59
C ASP A 73 -3.45 8.35 -7.38
N CYS A 74 -3.60 9.65 -7.06
CA CYS A 74 -2.52 10.58 -6.78
C CYS A 74 -1.65 10.14 -5.60
N ILE A 75 -2.25 9.45 -4.62
CA ILE A 75 -1.54 8.87 -3.48
C ILE A 75 -1.82 7.37 -3.51
N GLU A 76 -0.76 6.59 -3.60
CA GLU A 76 -0.83 5.14 -3.69
C GLU A 76 -1.39 4.53 -2.37
N PRO A 77 -2.43 3.67 -2.42
CA PRO A 77 -2.96 2.97 -1.25
C PRO A 77 -1.91 2.29 -0.36
N LEU A 78 -0.86 1.71 -0.94
CA LEU A 78 0.24 1.11 -0.17
C LEU A 78 0.99 2.16 0.68
N VAL A 79 1.18 3.37 0.17
CA VAL A 79 1.80 4.48 0.91
C VAL A 79 0.92 4.91 2.08
N VAL A 80 -0.38 5.09 1.83
CA VAL A 80 -1.36 5.45 2.88
C VAL A 80 -1.37 4.40 4.00
N ALA A 81 -1.35 3.12 3.63
CA ALA A 81 -1.31 2.02 4.58
C ALA A 81 0.00 1.97 5.38
N ALA A 82 1.14 2.26 4.75
CA ALA A 82 2.43 2.32 5.42
C ALA A 82 2.49 3.46 6.44
N GLU A 83 2.04 4.67 6.06
CA GLU A 83 1.93 5.79 7.00
C GLU A 83 1.00 5.48 8.19
N ALA A 84 -0.16 4.87 7.92
CA ALA A 84 -1.10 4.48 8.96
C ALA A 84 -0.53 3.40 9.89
N LEU A 85 0.27 2.48 9.35
CA LEU A 85 0.99 1.47 10.15
C LEU A 85 2.06 2.13 11.02
N LEU A 86 2.87 3.03 10.48
CA LEU A 86 3.89 3.76 11.23
C LEU A 86 3.30 4.59 12.39
N ARG A 87 2.09 5.14 12.21
CA ARG A 87 1.37 5.83 13.30
C ARG A 87 0.94 4.90 14.44
N LYS A 88 0.77 3.60 14.18
CA LYS A 88 0.37 2.59 15.18
C LYS A 88 1.54 1.94 15.91
N LEU A 89 2.74 2.06 15.35
CA LEU A 89 3.98 1.55 15.95
C LEU A 89 4.64 2.56 16.89
N LYS A 90 4.21 3.82 16.84
CA LYS A 90 4.51 4.86 17.84
C LYS A 90 3.61 4.71 19.05
#